data_AF-A0A2H6GYT5-F1
#
_entry.id   AF-A0A2H6GYT5-F1
#
_cell.length_a   1.000
_cell.length_b   1.000
_cell.length_c   1.000
_cell.angle_alpha   90.00
_cell.angle_beta   90.00
_cell.angle_gamma   90.00
#
_symmetry.space_group_name_H-M   'P 1'
#
loop_
_entity.id
_entity.type
_entity.pdbx_description
1 polymer ?
#
loop_
_entity_poly.entity_id
_entity_poly.type
_entity_poly.pdbx_seq_one_letter_code
_entity_poly.pdbx_strand_id
1 'polypeptide(L)'
;MVNSIKYAAVNIIETLLRGFPIPCKTGLVKIGDPDRKSPVFLTCNYHLTVERVKKCLHGIDCYLLVANSRGINVWCASAGGYFTNHSVISILKTSGIEGLVDHRTVVLPQLAATGVEAGVIQEKTGWKVIWGPVYAKDIPAYVKTKFKKTRAMREVRFPTVQRVEMAVMWAFPFSAVAGLITLTFWRELFLPLTGLIWALPLSIFLSFPLYSKRLNQKKKMTGFNKYTVLFDFSPIPLLLWGVFIGFLTLSSILTNTFTWGYIFRWGLISFIIVLLISIDLMGSTPVYKSGLHEDRFLKVVLDEKRCKGAGFCEQVCPRNCYEVDRNRHIATMPGADRCVQCGACIVQCPFDALYFKSPKDEIIPPETIRRFKLNLIGKRLVKVEGK
;
A
#
# COMPACT_ATOMS: atom_id res chain seq x y z
N MET A 1 28.46 -7.54 5.96
CA MET A 1 27.85 -8.20 7.13
C MET A 1 26.74 -7.30 7.68
N VAL A 2 25.47 -7.62 7.45
CA VAL A 2 24.39 -6.86 8.10
C VAL A 2 24.48 -7.20 9.59
N ASN A 3 24.81 -6.22 10.44
CA ASN A 3 24.79 -6.43 11.87
C ASN A 3 23.36 -6.85 12.27
N SER A 4 23.18 -8.14 12.63
CA SER A 4 21.88 -8.74 12.88
C SER A 4 21.08 -7.99 13.94
N ILE A 5 21.78 -7.41 14.93
CA ILE A 5 21.18 -6.57 15.98
C ILE A 5 20.66 -5.27 15.38
N LYS A 6 21.46 -4.59 14.56
CA LYS A 6 21.04 -3.35 13.87
C LYS A 6 19.84 -3.60 12.97
N TYR A 7 19.83 -4.71 12.22
CA TYR A 7 18.69 -5.06 11.38
C TYR A 7 17.44 -5.34 12.20
N ALA A 8 17.55 -6.08 13.31
CA ALA A 8 16.43 -6.34 14.20
C ALA A 8 15.86 -5.04 14.78
N ALA A 9 16.73 -4.14 15.26
CA ALA A 9 16.34 -2.84 15.78
C ALA A 9 15.61 -1.98 14.73
N VAL A 10 16.18 -1.85 13.52
CA VAL A 10 15.54 -1.13 12.40
C VAL A 10 14.17 -1.74 12.09
N ASN A 11 14.09 -3.06 12.00
CA ASN A 11 12.84 -3.72 11.65
C ASN A 11 11.76 -3.51 12.71
N ILE A 12 12.11 -3.56 14.01
CA ILE A 12 11.17 -3.31 15.10
C ILE A 12 10.74 -1.84 15.13
N ILE A 13 11.70 -0.91 15.23
CA ILE A 13 11.45 0.52 15.40
C ILE A 13 10.69 1.09 14.20
N GLU A 14 11.11 0.77 12.98
CA GLU A 14 10.44 1.30 11.79
C GLU A 14 9.14 0.57 11.45
N THR A 15 8.89 -0.61 12.02
CA THR A 15 7.55 -1.20 11.99
C THR A 15 6.60 -0.43 12.90
N LEU A 16 7.04 -0.03 14.10
CA LEU A 16 6.26 0.83 15.01
C LEU A 16 5.94 2.18 14.36
N LEU A 17 6.93 2.75 13.68
CA LEU A 17 6.83 4.05 13.01
C LEU A 17 6.45 3.94 11.53
N ARG A 18 5.87 2.82 11.10
CA ARG A 18 5.65 2.53 9.68
C ARG A 18 4.70 3.52 8.97
N GLY A 19 3.85 4.20 9.74
CA GLY A 19 2.97 5.25 9.23
C GLY A 19 3.72 6.52 8.80
N PHE A 20 4.98 6.69 9.17
CA PHE A 20 5.78 7.89 8.89
C PHE A 20 6.79 7.66 7.77
N PRO A 21 7.06 8.68 6.94
CA PRO A 21 8.08 8.60 5.91
C PRO A 21 9.48 8.64 6.53
N ILE A 22 10.26 7.57 6.35
CA ILE A 22 11.65 7.47 6.84
C ILE A 22 12.57 7.23 5.63
N PRO A 23 13.11 8.30 5.00
CA PRO A 23 13.95 8.18 3.83
C PRO A 23 15.37 7.70 4.19
N CYS A 24 15.97 6.94 3.28
CA CYS A 24 17.41 6.66 3.29
C CYS A 24 18.12 7.31 2.09
N LYS A 25 19.45 7.25 2.11
CA LYS A 25 20.29 7.76 1.02
C LYS A 25 19.95 7.06 -0.30
N THR A 26 19.74 7.84 -1.35
CA THR A 26 19.56 7.37 -2.72
C THR A 26 20.90 7.09 -3.38
N GLY A 27 20.93 6.19 -4.35
CA GLY A 27 22.15 5.88 -5.10
C GLY A 27 22.31 4.41 -5.45
N LEU A 28 23.49 4.09 -5.94
CA LEU A 28 23.93 2.73 -6.23
C LEU A 28 24.45 2.07 -4.95
N VAL A 29 24.02 0.83 -4.71
CA VAL A 29 24.54 -0.05 -3.66
C VAL A 29 25.02 -1.33 -4.32
N LYS A 30 26.30 -1.68 -4.13
CA LYS A 30 26.86 -2.97 -4.55
C LYS A 30 26.56 -4.03 -3.47
N ILE A 31 26.12 -5.21 -3.88
CA ILE A 31 25.86 -6.34 -3.00
C ILE A 31 26.66 -7.54 -3.51
N GLY A 32 27.47 -8.13 -2.63
CA GLY A 32 28.42 -9.17 -3.02
C GLY A 32 29.58 -8.59 -3.84
N ASP A 33 30.04 -9.36 -4.82
CA ASP A 33 31.05 -8.97 -5.80
C ASP A 33 30.47 -8.98 -7.24
N PRO A 34 29.62 -7.99 -7.58
CA PRO A 34 28.93 -7.98 -8.86
C PRO A 34 29.86 -7.71 -10.04
N ASP A 35 29.74 -8.54 -11.06
CA ASP A 35 30.38 -8.40 -12.36
C ASP A 35 29.50 -7.61 -13.37
N ARG A 36 29.96 -7.53 -14.62
CA ARG A 36 29.24 -6.82 -15.70
C ARG A 36 27.96 -7.51 -16.18
N LYS A 37 27.74 -8.77 -15.81
CA LYS A 37 26.54 -9.56 -16.16
C LYS A 37 25.54 -9.63 -14.99
N SER A 38 25.92 -9.08 -13.84
CA SER A 38 25.16 -9.16 -12.60
C SER A 38 23.87 -8.34 -12.68
N PRO A 39 22.76 -8.86 -12.13
CA PRO A 39 21.46 -8.21 -12.24
C PRO A 39 21.42 -6.85 -11.54
N VAL A 40 20.64 -5.94 -12.13
CA VAL A 40 20.33 -4.63 -11.55
C VAL A 40 18.93 -4.66 -10.98
N PHE A 41 18.81 -4.50 -9.66
CA PHE A 41 17.55 -4.30 -8.96
C PHE A 41 17.33 -2.83 -8.66
N LEU A 42 16.07 -2.41 -8.60
CA LEU A 42 15.70 -1.06 -8.22
C LEU A 42 14.63 -1.10 -7.12
N THR A 43 14.77 -0.22 -6.14
CA THR A 43 13.78 -0.05 -5.06
C THR A 43 13.58 1.44 -4.74
N CYS A 44 12.58 1.72 -3.91
CA CYS A 44 12.31 3.04 -3.34
C CYS A 44 13.26 3.36 -2.16
N ASN A 45 13.33 4.62 -1.73
CA ASN A 45 14.22 5.03 -0.62
C ASN A 45 13.56 5.02 0.77
N TYR A 46 12.51 4.21 0.97
CA TYR A 46 12.00 3.97 2.32
C TYR A 46 12.93 3.00 3.07
N HIS A 47 13.54 3.45 4.18
CA HIS A 47 14.67 2.77 4.83
C HIS A 47 14.34 1.31 5.21
N LEU A 48 13.21 1.05 5.87
CA LEU A 48 12.73 -0.30 6.17
C LEU A 48 12.62 -1.20 4.92
N THR A 49 12.18 -0.65 3.79
CA THR A 49 12.11 -1.40 2.53
C THR A 49 13.50 -1.75 2.01
N VAL A 50 14.41 -0.79 2.02
CA VAL A 50 15.80 -0.98 1.54
C VAL A 50 16.51 -2.04 2.38
N GLU A 51 16.42 -1.98 3.70
CA GLU A 51 17.06 -2.96 4.58
C GLU A 51 16.47 -4.37 4.42
N ARG A 52 15.14 -4.49 4.27
CA ARG A 52 14.49 -5.78 3.97
C ARG A 52 14.91 -6.36 2.62
N VAL A 53 15.04 -5.52 1.58
CA VAL A 53 15.52 -5.93 0.25
C VAL A 53 16.99 -6.35 0.30
N LYS A 54 17.87 -5.54 0.91
CA LYS A 54 19.30 -5.86 1.08
C LYS A 54 19.51 -7.20 1.79
N LYS A 55 18.73 -7.49 2.84
CA LYS A 55 18.76 -8.80 3.52
C LYS A 55 18.41 -9.95 2.58
N CYS A 56 17.40 -9.78 1.72
CA CYS A 56 16.98 -10.84 0.78
C CYS A 56 17.93 -11.00 -0.41
N LEU A 57 18.70 -9.96 -0.75
CA LEU A 57 19.73 -9.99 -1.79
C LEU A 57 21.07 -10.53 -1.28
N HIS A 58 21.21 -10.80 0.02
CA HIS A 58 22.44 -11.37 0.56
C HIS A 58 22.71 -12.75 -0.05
N GLY A 59 23.93 -12.95 -0.57
CA GLY A 59 24.31 -14.14 -1.33
C GLY A 59 24.00 -14.08 -2.82
N ILE A 60 23.60 -12.91 -3.34
CA ILE A 60 23.46 -12.66 -4.78
C ILE A 60 24.36 -11.47 -5.14
N ASP A 61 25.28 -11.70 -6.08
CA ASP A 61 26.11 -10.63 -6.64
C ASP A 61 25.24 -9.77 -7.56
N CYS A 62 24.96 -8.54 -7.13
CA CYS A 62 24.03 -7.66 -7.83
C CYS A 62 24.24 -6.18 -7.52
N TYR A 63 23.65 -5.34 -8.36
CA TYR A 63 23.55 -3.91 -8.14
C TYR A 63 22.14 -3.55 -7.67
N LEU A 64 22.04 -2.75 -6.60
CA LEU A 64 20.77 -2.23 -6.10
C LEU A 64 20.73 -0.71 -6.26
N LEU A 65 19.78 -0.22 -7.03
CA LEU A 65 19.48 1.20 -7.20
C LEU A 65 18.39 1.64 -6.23
N VAL A 66 18.70 2.60 -5.38
CA VAL A 66 17.76 3.19 -4.42
C VAL A 66 17.28 4.54 -4.95
N ALA A 67 16.04 4.56 -5.45
CA ALA A 67 15.41 5.73 -6.06
C ALA A 67 14.60 6.55 -5.04
N ASN A 68 14.51 7.86 -5.22
CA ASN A 68 13.74 8.73 -4.33
C ASN A 68 12.22 8.46 -4.42
N SER A 69 11.61 8.14 -3.28
CA SER A 69 10.18 8.01 -3.04
C SER A 69 9.69 8.85 -1.86
N ARG A 70 10.52 9.82 -1.41
CA ARG A 70 10.30 10.63 -0.20
C ARG A 70 10.16 9.80 1.08
N GLY A 71 10.81 8.64 1.14
CA GLY A 71 10.74 7.76 2.31
C GLY A 71 9.39 7.04 2.46
N ILE A 72 8.61 6.93 1.37
CA ILE A 72 7.36 6.17 1.35
C ILE A 72 7.60 4.81 0.69
N ASN A 73 6.96 3.75 1.21
CA ASN A 73 7.08 2.39 0.66
C ASN A 73 6.64 2.31 -0.83
N VAL A 74 7.08 1.27 -1.54
CA VAL A 74 6.89 1.12 -2.99
C VAL A 74 5.44 1.31 -3.45
N TRP A 75 4.49 0.58 -2.85
CA TRP A 75 3.10 0.59 -3.32
C TRP A 75 2.42 1.93 -3.07
N CYS A 76 2.55 2.46 -1.84
CA CYS A 76 1.97 3.75 -1.46
C CYS A 76 2.60 4.90 -2.26
N ALA A 77 3.92 4.87 -2.47
CA ALA A 77 4.61 5.90 -3.23
C ALA A 77 4.24 5.87 -4.72
N SER A 78 4.11 4.68 -5.32
CA SER A 78 3.70 4.57 -6.72
C SER A 78 2.24 4.95 -6.95
N ALA A 79 1.34 4.50 -6.07
CA ALA A 79 -0.06 4.89 -6.16
C ALA A 79 -0.27 6.39 -5.87
N GLY A 80 0.46 6.94 -4.90
CA GLY A 80 0.40 8.34 -4.47
C GLY A 80 1.30 9.31 -5.24
N GLY A 81 1.90 8.90 -6.37
CA GLY A 81 2.63 9.80 -7.27
C GLY A 81 4.02 10.25 -6.79
N TYR A 82 4.57 9.64 -5.73
CA TYR A 82 5.92 9.94 -5.21
C TYR A 82 7.02 9.04 -5.79
N PHE A 83 6.66 7.88 -6.35
CA PHE A 83 7.58 6.97 -7.02
C PHE A 83 7.12 6.71 -8.46
N THR A 84 7.71 7.44 -9.40
CA THR A 84 7.22 7.62 -10.78
C THR A 84 8.29 7.32 -11.81
N ASN A 85 7.95 7.49 -13.10
CA ASN A 85 8.89 7.42 -14.22
C ASN A 85 10.14 8.29 -13.96
N HIS A 86 9.95 9.50 -13.43
CA HIS A 86 11.05 10.42 -13.16
C HIS A 86 12.03 9.88 -12.11
N SER A 87 11.53 9.27 -11.02
CA SER A 87 12.39 8.68 -9.99
C SER A 87 13.28 7.57 -10.56
N VAL A 88 12.73 6.76 -11.46
CA VAL A 88 13.44 5.63 -12.10
C VAL A 88 14.43 6.12 -13.15
N ILE A 89 14.03 7.04 -14.03
CA ILE A 89 14.91 7.63 -15.05
C ILE A 89 16.08 8.34 -14.39
N SER A 90 15.80 9.15 -13.37
CA SER A 90 16.82 9.92 -12.65
C SER A 90 17.88 9.00 -12.04
N ILE A 91 17.48 7.93 -11.33
CA ILE A 91 18.46 7.03 -10.71
C ILE A 91 19.25 6.23 -11.74
N LEU A 92 18.63 5.79 -12.85
CA LEU A 92 19.34 5.08 -13.91
C LEU A 92 20.42 5.95 -14.56
N LYS A 93 20.14 7.25 -14.74
CA LYS A 93 21.09 8.19 -15.35
C LYS A 93 22.16 8.70 -14.38
N THR A 94 21.83 8.89 -13.10
CA THR A 94 22.74 9.50 -12.12
C THR A 94 23.58 8.50 -11.33
N SER A 95 23.22 7.22 -11.32
CA SER A 95 23.91 6.20 -10.51
C SER A 95 25.23 5.70 -11.08
N GLY A 96 25.52 5.98 -12.36
CA GLY A 96 26.68 5.41 -13.07
C GLY A 96 26.54 3.94 -13.46
N ILE A 97 25.35 3.33 -13.26
CA ILE A 97 25.13 1.91 -13.55
C ILE A 97 25.40 1.51 -15.00
N GLU A 98 25.20 2.43 -15.95
CA GLU A 98 25.44 2.18 -17.38
C GLU A 98 26.90 1.81 -17.69
N GLY A 99 27.87 2.24 -16.87
CA GLY A 99 29.28 1.88 -17.04
C GLY A 99 29.70 0.62 -16.29
N LEU A 100 28.81 0.01 -15.51
CA LEU A 100 29.12 -1.13 -14.63
C LEU A 100 28.56 -2.46 -15.14
N VAL A 101 27.60 -2.44 -16.06
CA VAL A 101 26.98 -3.65 -16.64
C VAL A 101 26.93 -3.57 -18.17
N ASP A 102 27.05 -4.72 -18.83
CA ASP A 102 27.03 -4.83 -20.30
C ASP A 102 25.60 -4.98 -20.85
N HIS A 103 24.57 -4.86 -19.99
CA HIS A 103 23.16 -4.99 -20.36
C HIS A 103 22.33 -3.79 -19.88
N ARG A 104 21.19 -3.55 -20.52
CA ARG A 104 20.24 -2.50 -20.14
C ARG A 104 18.93 -3.11 -19.66
N THR A 105 18.97 -3.83 -18.55
CA THR A 105 17.79 -4.46 -17.93
C THR A 105 17.79 -4.21 -16.44
N VAL A 106 16.65 -3.73 -15.92
CA VAL A 106 16.47 -3.40 -14.51
C VAL A 106 15.22 -4.09 -13.96
N VAL A 107 15.37 -4.74 -12.80
CA VAL A 107 14.27 -5.41 -12.09
C VAL A 107 13.61 -4.42 -11.15
N LEU A 108 12.34 -4.10 -11.38
CA LEU A 108 11.53 -3.29 -10.48
C LEU A 108 10.56 -4.15 -9.67
N PRO A 109 10.17 -3.74 -8.45
CA PRO A 109 9.16 -4.46 -7.69
C PRO A 109 7.82 -4.36 -8.42
N GLN A 110 7.07 -5.46 -8.50
CA GLN A 110 5.78 -5.51 -9.20
C GLN A 110 4.82 -4.40 -8.77
N LEU A 111 4.85 -4.09 -7.47
CA LEU A 111 4.01 -3.12 -6.81
C LEU A 111 4.24 -1.67 -7.29
N ALA A 112 5.34 -1.39 -8.01
CA ALA A 112 5.60 -0.09 -8.61
C ALA A 112 4.86 0.15 -9.95
N ALA A 113 4.30 -0.90 -10.56
CA ALA A 113 3.65 -0.84 -11.87
C ALA A 113 2.40 0.05 -11.92
N THR A 114 1.89 0.50 -10.76
CA THR A 114 0.81 1.48 -10.66
C THR A 114 1.26 2.90 -10.98
N GLY A 115 2.53 3.23 -10.70
CA GLY A 115 3.10 4.58 -10.83
C GLY A 115 4.21 4.70 -11.87
N VAL A 116 4.83 3.59 -12.25
CA VAL A 116 5.95 3.53 -13.22
C VAL A 116 5.53 2.78 -14.48
N GLU A 117 5.69 3.39 -15.64
CA GLU A 117 5.38 2.85 -16.97
C GLU A 117 6.65 2.29 -17.63
N ALA A 118 6.71 0.96 -17.78
CA ALA A 118 7.89 0.31 -18.37
C ALA A 118 8.23 0.83 -19.77
N GLY A 119 7.22 1.10 -20.61
CA GLY A 119 7.41 1.63 -21.97
C GLY A 119 8.12 2.99 -21.99
N VAL A 120 7.69 3.92 -21.13
CA VAL A 120 8.29 5.26 -21.02
C VAL A 120 9.75 5.18 -20.54
N ILE A 121 10.06 4.27 -19.61
CA ILE A 121 11.45 4.05 -19.17
C ILE A 121 12.32 3.56 -20.34
N GLN A 122 11.83 2.55 -21.07
CA GLN A 122 12.55 1.99 -22.22
C GLN A 122 12.80 3.05 -23.30
N GLU A 123 11.78 3.82 -23.65
CA GLU A 123 11.87 4.89 -24.65
C GLU A 123 12.90 5.96 -24.24
N LYS A 124 12.87 6.42 -22.98
CA LYS A 124 13.72 7.53 -22.52
C LYS A 124 15.14 7.13 -22.13
N THR A 125 15.39 5.87 -21.79
CA THR A 125 16.67 5.45 -21.21
C THR A 125 17.34 4.29 -21.95
N GLY A 126 16.60 3.58 -22.81
CA GLY A 126 17.03 2.32 -23.40
C GLY A 126 17.00 1.13 -22.42
N TRP A 127 16.63 1.35 -21.15
CA TRP A 127 16.57 0.29 -20.15
C TRP A 127 15.24 -0.46 -20.17
N LYS A 128 15.34 -1.78 -20.28
CA LYS A 128 14.20 -2.68 -20.19
C LYS A 128 13.83 -2.91 -18.74
N VAL A 129 12.61 -2.54 -18.38
CA VAL A 129 12.05 -2.86 -17.07
C VAL A 129 11.49 -4.28 -17.10
N ILE A 130 11.92 -5.10 -16.15
CA ILE A 130 11.29 -6.39 -15.84
C ILE A 130 10.69 -6.35 -14.45
N TRP A 131 9.47 -6.88 -14.31
CA TRP A 131 8.75 -6.87 -13.05
C TRP A 131 9.14 -8.04 -12.17
N GLY A 132 9.84 -7.77 -11.08
CA GLY A 132 10.16 -8.74 -10.04
C GLY A 132 8.95 -9.20 -9.22
N PRO A 133 9.17 -10.01 -8.17
CA PRO A 133 8.10 -10.53 -7.30
C PRO A 133 7.46 -9.42 -6.44
N VAL A 134 6.32 -9.74 -5.84
CA VAL A 134 5.66 -8.89 -4.83
C VAL A 134 6.48 -8.82 -3.54
N TYR A 135 7.03 -9.94 -3.09
CA TYR A 135 7.79 -10.03 -1.85
C TYR A 135 9.29 -10.20 -2.12
N ALA A 136 10.12 -9.43 -1.41
CA ALA A 136 11.57 -9.46 -1.57
C ALA A 136 12.19 -10.84 -1.26
N LYS A 137 11.58 -11.61 -0.35
CA LYS A 137 12.02 -12.97 0.00
C LYS A 137 12.02 -13.95 -1.19
N ASP A 138 11.25 -13.64 -2.23
CA ASP A 138 11.12 -14.50 -3.40
C ASP A 138 12.19 -14.15 -4.47
N ILE A 139 12.98 -13.08 -4.29
CA ILE A 139 14.01 -12.65 -5.24
C ILE A 139 15.04 -13.75 -5.51
N PRO A 140 15.61 -14.46 -4.51
CA PRO A 140 16.58 -15.52 -4.79
C PRO A 140 16.04 -16.63 -5.68
N ALA A 141 14.81 -17.08 -5.42
CA ALA A 141 14.15 -18.08 -6.26
C ALA A 141 13.86 -17.53 -7.67
N TYR A 142 13.44 -16.27 -7.77
CA TYR A 142 13.18 -15.58 -9.03
C TYR A 142 14.44 -15.44 -9.91
N VAL A 143 15.61 -15.18 -9.31
CA VAL A 143 16.89 -15.15 -10.03
C VAL A 143 17.26 -16.56 -10.49
N LYS A 144 17.12 -17.58 -9.64
CA LYS A 144 17.38 -18.99 -10.00
C LYS A 144 16.51 -19.47 -11.17
N THR A 145 15.27 -19.00 -11.28
CA THR A 145 14.37 -19.33 -12.41
C THR A 145 14.59 -18.45 -13.65
N LYS A 146 15.73 -17.75 -13.77
CA LYS A 146 16.07 -16.85 -14.88
C LYS A 146 15.01 -15.76 -15.08
N PHE A 147 14.59 -15.12 -13.99
CA PHE A 147 13.63 -14.02 -13.99
C PHE A 147 12.23 -14.39 -14.49
N LYS A 148 11.83 -15.66 -14.32
CA LYS A 148 10.46 -16.14 -14.57
C LYS A 148 9.65 -16.18 -13.27
N LYS A 149 8.58 -15.39 -13.21
CA LYS A 149 7.69 -15.35 -12.04
C LYS A 149 6.72 -16.52 -12.03
N THR A 150 6.54 -17.12 -10.86
CA THR A 150 5.43 -18.05 -10.61
C THR A 150 4.17 -17.28 -10.24
N ARG A 151 3.00 -17.93 -10.33
CA ARG A 151 1.71 -17.35 -9.86
C ARG A 151 1.79 -16.89 -8.41
N ALA A 152 2.45 -17.65 -7.54
CA ALA A 152 2.60 -17.32 -6.13
C ALA A 152 3.40 -16.03 -5.89
N MET A 153 4.48 -15.80 -6.66
CA MET A 153 5.33 -14.61 -6.56
C MET A 153 4.62 -13.30 -6.95
N ARG A 154 3.53 -13.41 -7.73
CA ARG A 154 2.72 -12.27 -8.18
C ARG A 154 1.64 -11.87 -7.20
N GLU A 155 1.34 -12.70 -6.19
CA GLU A 155 0.18 -12.52 -5.33
C GLU A 155 0.52 -11.89 -3.98
N VAL A 156 -0.22 -10.84 -3.63
CA VAL A 156 -0.27 -10.32 -2.27
C VAL A 156 -1.17 -11.23 -1.43
N ARG A 157 -0.60 -11.83 -0.38
CA ARG A 157 -1.31 -12.80 0.49
C ARG A 157 -1.77 -12.23 1.83
N PHE A 158 -1.17 -11.12 2.27
CA PHE A 158 -1.43 -10.51 3.59
C PHE A 158 -1.44 -11.53 4.75
N PRO A 159 -0.32 -12.24 4.99
CA PRO A 159 -0.19 -13.25 6.05
C PRO A 159 -0.25 -12.62 7.46
N THR A 160 -0.38 -13.48 8.47
CA THR A 160 -0.49 -13.09 9.89
C THR A 160 0.59 -12.12 10.34
N VAL A 161 1.85 -12.31 9.92
CA VAL A 161 2.95 -11.39 10.27
C VAL A 161 2.66 -9.96 9.80
N GLN A 162 2.16 -9.77 8.57
CA GLN A 162 1.82 -8.43 8.06
C GLN A 162 0.61 -7.83 8.76
N ARG A 163 -0.33 -8.67 9.23
CA ARG A 163 -1.48 -8.23 10.03
C ARG A 163 -1.03 -7.69 11.39
N VAL A 164 -0.11 -8.40 12.03
CA VAL A 164 0.53 -7.93 13.28
C VAL A 164 1.29 -6.64 13.02
N GLU A 165 2.08 -6.53 11.95
CA GLU A 165 2.76 -5.27 11.60
C GLU A 165 1.78 -4.09 11.47
N MET A 166 0.60 -4.29 10.86
CA MET A 166 -0.44 -3.25 10.75
C MET A 166 -1.06 -2.92 12.11
N ALA A 167 -1.38 -3.93 12.92
CA ALA A 167 -1.91 -3.72 14.27
C ALA A 167 -0.94 -2.91 15.14
N VAL A 168 0.35 -3.27 15.11
CA VAL A 168 1.43 -2.62 15.86
C VAL A 168 1.61 -1.17 15.41
N MET A 169 1.63 -0.92 14.09
CA MET A 169 1.73 0.43 13.52
C MET A 169 0.58 1.34 13.98
N TRP A 170 -0.64 0.80 14.10
CA TRP A 170 -1.77 1.57 14.61
C TRP A 170 -1.69 1.74 16.14
N ALA A 171 -1.47 0.66 16.89
CA ALA A 171 -1.47 0.68 18.35
C ALA A 171 -0.38 1.60 18.93
N PHE A 172 0.82 1.61 18.34
CA PHE A 172 1.96 2.33 18.92
C PHE A 172 1.74 3.86 19.02
N PRO A 173 1.43 4.61 17.95
CA PRO A 173 1.19 6.05 18.05
C PRO A 173 0.03 6.41 18.98
N PHE A 174 -1.07 5.64 18.95
CA PHE A 174 -2.19 5.85 19.86
C PHE A 174 -1.79 5.63 21.32
N SER A 175 -1.01 4.57 21.60
CA SER A 175 -0.54 4.28 22.95
C SER A 175 0.46 5.31 23.46
N ALA A 176 1.30 5.89 22.59
CA ALA A 176 2.21 6.96 22.96
C ALA A 176 1.46 8.25 23.35
N VAL A 177 0.48 8.65 22.54
CA VAL A 177 -0.35 9.84 22.81
C VAL A 177 -1.22 9.64 24.06
N ALA A 178 -1.95 8.52 24.12
CA ALA A 178 -2.80 8.21 25.27
C ALA A 178 -1.99 8.00 26.56
N GLY A 179 -0.81 7.38 26.44
CA GLY A 179 0.12 7.13 27.54
C GLY A 179 0.64 8.43 28.16
N LEU A 180 1.04 9.40 27.32
CA LEU A 180 1.49 10.72 27.80
C LEU A 180 0.42 11.44 28.61
N ILE A 181 -0.84 11.38 28.14
CA ILE A 181 -1.97 12.02 28.83
C ILE A 181 -2.28 11.28 30.14
N THR A 182 -2.38 9.95 30.10
CA THR A 182 -2.75 9.15 31.28
C THR A 182 -1.66 9.14 32.36
N LEU A 183 -0.37 9.12 32.02
CA LEU A 183 0.71 9.20 33.02
C LEU A 183 0.74 10.54 33.76
N THR A 184 0.32 11.62 33.09
CA THR A 184 0.30 12.97 33.65
C THR A 184 -0.92 13.20 34.55
N PHE A 185 -2.11 12.78 34.10
CA PHE A 185 -3.36 13.12 34.78
C PHE A 185 -4.05 11.94 35.49
N TRP A 186 -3.91 10.70 35.00
CA TRP A 186 -4.68 9.52 35.46
C TRP A 186 -3.83 8.23 35.44
N ARG A 187 -2.84 8.14 36.33
CA ARG A 187 -1.87 7.02 36.34
C ARG A 187 -2.51 5.64 36.42
N GLU A 188 -3.59 5.51 37.19
CA GLU A 188 -4.38 4.27 37.33
C GLU A 188 -4.92 3.74 36.00
N LEU A 189 -5.08 4.61 34.99
CA LEU A 189 -5.61 4.25 33.67
C LEU A 189 -4.56 3.88 32.65
N PHE A 190 -3.29 4.11 32.94
CA PHE A 190 -2.22 3.93 31.96
C PHE A 190 -2.14 2.49 31.45
N LEU A 191 -2.10 1.51 32.37
CA LEU A 191 -2.04 0.10 32.04
C LEU A 191 -3.29 -0.43 31.32
N PRO A 192 -4.52 -0.24 31.85
CA PRO A 192 -5.72 -0.77 31.19
C PRO A 192 -5.97 -0.12 29.83
N LEU A 193 -5.73 1.19 29.67
CA LEU A 193 -5.93 1.87 28.40
C LEU A 193 -4.89 1.45 27.36
N THR A 194 -3.61 1.38 27.74
CA THR A 194 -2.56 0.86 26.85
C THR A 194 -2.88 -0.58 26.44
N GLY A 195 -3.26 -1.45 27.38
CA GLY A 195 -3.68 -2.82 27.08
C GLY A 195 -4.81 -2.88 26.05
N LEU A 196 -5.83 -2.04 26.20
CA LEU A 196 -6.95 -1.95 25.26
C LEU A 196 -6.52 -1.45 23.87
N ILE A 197 -5.69 -0.39 23.81
CA ILE A 197 -5.18 0.18 22.55
C ILE A 197 -4.37 -0.84 21.76
N TRP A 198 -3.71 -1.78 22.41
CA TRP A 198 -2.98 -2.86 21.74
C TRP A 198 -3.87 -4.07 21.40
N ALA A 199 -4.69 -4.50 22.35
CA ALA A 199 -5.57 -5.66 22.17
C ALA A 199 -6.57 -5.46 21.04
N LEU A 200 -7.14 -4.26 20.90
CA LEU A 200 -8.19 -3.98 19.94
C LEU A 200 -7.68 -4.07 18.47
N PRO A 201 -6.66 -3.31 18.02
CA PRO A 201 -6.08 -3.48 16.69
C PRO A 201 -5.57 -4.90 16.43
N LEU A 202 -4.91 -5.55 17.40
CA LEU A 202 -4.46 -6.93 17.25
C LEU A 202 -5.63 -7.86 16.98
N SER A 203 -6.71 -7.75 17.74
CA SER A 203 -7.92 -8.56 17.54
C SER A 203 -8.53 -8.31 16.17
N ILE A 204 -8.67 -7.04 15.75
CA ILE A 204 -9.24 -6.63 14.46
C ILE A 204 -8.42 -7.21 13.30
N PHE A 205 -7.10 -7.02 13.29
CA PHE A 205 -6.26 -7.45 12.18
C PHE A 205 -6.03 -8.97 12.18
N LEU A 206 -5.93 -9.63 13.33
CA LEU A 206 -5.76 -11.10 13.38
C LEU A 206 -7.04 -11.83 12.95
N SER A 207 -8.21 -11.35 13.38
CA SER A 207 -9.51 -11.91 13.00
C SER A 207 -9.98 -11.50 11.60
N PHE A 208 -9.21 -10.66 10.89
CA PHE A 208 -9.54 -10.15 9.55
C PHE A 208 -10.10 -11.20 8.57
N PRO A 209 -9.53 -12.40 8.41
CA PRO A 209 -10.07 -13.39 7.48
C PRO A 209 -11.50 -13.85 7.76
N LEU A 210 -11.95 -13.76 9.02
CA LEU A 210 -13.27 -14.24 9.45
C LEU A 210 -14.39 -13.33 8.92
N TYR A 211 -14.13 -12.02 8.81
CA TYR A 211 -15.14 -11.04 8.42
C TYR A 211 -14.80 -10.30 7.13
N SER A 212 -13.59 -10.45 6.55
CA SER A 212 -13.18 -9.71 5.35
C SER A 212 -14.12 -9.92 4.15
N LYS A 213 -14.71 -11.12 4.02
CA LYS A 213 -15.71 -11.41 2.97
C LYS A 213 -17.02 -10.63 3.15
N ARG A 214 -17.35 -10.23 4.38
CA ARG A 214 -18.54 -9.45 4.72
C ARG A 214 -18.30 -7.94 4.66
N LEU A 215 -17.05 -7.50 4.53
CA LEU A 215 -16.72 -6.08 4.35
C LEU A 215 -17.36 -5.60 3.04
N ASN A 216 -18.43 -4.83 3.19
CA ASN A 216 -19.34 -4.49 2.10
C ASN A 216 -18.70 -3.45 1.18
N GLN A 217 -18.18 -3.88 0.04
CA GLN A 217 -17.63 -2.98 -0.99
C GLN A 217 -18.67 -1.98 -1.54
N LYS A 218 -19.98 -2.24 -1.35
CA LYS A 218 -21.06 -1.48 -1.99
C LYS A 218 -21.67 -0.34 -1.16
N LYS A 219 -21.31 -0.15 0.12
CA LYS A 219 -22.00 0.83 1.00
C LYS A 219 -21.61 2.30 0.70
N LYS A 220 -22.57 3.10 0.24
CA LYS A 220 -22.38 4.52 -0.17
C LYS A 220 -21.74 5.38 0.94
N MET A 221 -20.86 6.30 0.55
CA MET A 221 -20.16 7.23 1.45
C MET A 221 -21.12 8.29 2.01
N THR A 222 -21.06 8.56 3.32
CA THR A 222 -21.66 9.75 3.95
C THR A 222 -20.71 10.94 3.81
N GLY A 223 -21.23 12.14 3.50
CA GLY A 223 -20.45 13.30 3.06
C GLY A 223 -19.37 13.83 4.02
N PHE A 224 -19.42 13.48 5.31
CA PHE A 224 -18.45 13.91 6.33
C PHE A 224 -17.09 13.19 6.23
N ASN A 225 -17.05 11.97 5.67
CA ASN A 225 -15.82 11.16 5.54
C ASN A 225 -14.85 11.63 4.45
N LYS A 226 -15.20 12.69 3.71
CA LYS A 226 -14.36 13.20 2.62
C LYS A 226 -13.05 13.85 3.11
N TYR A 227 -13.00 14.26 4.37
CA TYR A 227 -11.85 14.95 4.97
C TYR A 227 -10.93 14.03 5.80
N THR A 228 -11.35 12.80 6.08
CA THR A 228 -10.63 11.88 6.96
C THR A 228 -10.07 10.72 6.16
N VAL A 229 -8.81 10.84 5.72
CA VAL A 229 -8.11 9.85 4.88
C VAL A 229 -7.87 8.51 5.60
N LEU A 230 -7.92 8.52 6.94
CA LEU A 230 -7.53 7.40 7.79
C LEU A 230 -8.68 6.78 8.60
N PHE A 231 -9.74 7.56 8.84
CA PHE A 231 -10.85 7.17 9.70
C PHE A 231 -12.18 7.23 8.93
N ASP A 232 -12.91 6.13 8.95
CA ASP A 232 -14.32 6.08 8.56
C ASP A 232 -15.17 6.48 9.78
N PHE A 233 -15.40 7.79 9.92
CA PHE A 233 -16.36 8.34 10.88
C PHE A 233 -17.78 8.14 10.35
N SER A 234 -18.19 6.88 10.24
CA SER A 234 -19.58 6.56 10.02
C SER A 234 -20.42 7.30 11.09
N PRO A 235 -21.59 7.89 10.75
CA PRO A 235 -22.39 8.65 11.69
C PRO A 235 -22.79 7.85 12.94
N ILE A 236 -22.83 6.51 12.82
CA ILE A 236 -23.26 5.60 13.88
C ILE A 236 -22.27 5.61 15.06
N PRO A 237 -20.95 5.31 14.91
CA PRO A 237 -19.97 5.45 15.99
C PRO A 237 -20.01 6.79 16.72
N LEU A 238 -20.11 7.91 15.99
CA LEU A 238 -20.14 9.24 16.59
C LEU A 238 -21.46 9.52 17.33
N LEU A 239 -22.59 9.08 16.79
CA LEU A 239 -23.89 9.18 17.46
C LEU A 239 -23.91 8.33 18.73
N LEU A 240 -23.45 7.08 18.66
CA LEU A 240 -23.34 6.19 19.81
C LEU A 240 -22.42 6.78 20.88
N TRP A 241 -21.31 7.39 20.47
CA TRP A 241 -20.43 8.11 21.37
C TRP A 241 -21.13 9.31 22.03
N GLY A 242 -21.83 10.14 21.26
CA GLY A 242 -22.60 11.26 21.80
C GLY A 242 -23.69 10.82 22.79
N VAL A 243 -24.43 9.76 22.47
CA VAL A 243 -25.42 9.15 23.38
C VAL A 243 -24.75 8.61 24.64
N PHE A 244 -23.60 7.96 24.52
CA PHE A 244 -22.83 7.47 25.66
C PHE A 244 -22.36 8.60 26.58
N ILE A 245 -21.86 9.70 26.03
CA ILE A 245 -21.47 10.89 26.82
C ILE A 245 -22.69 11.55 27.46
N GLY A 246 -23.81 11.66 26.75
CA GLY A 246 -25.06 12.18 27.28
C GLY A 246 -25.59 11.33 28.44
N PHE A 247 -25.57 10.01 28.29
CA PHE A 247 -25.93 9.07 29.34
C PHE A 247 -25.00 9.18 30.55
N LEU A 248 -23.67 9.18 30.35
CA LEU A 248 -22.71 9.36 31.45
C LEU A 248 -22.93 10.67 32.21
N THR A 249 -23.25 11.74 31.49
CA THR A 249 -23.53 13.06 32.07
C THR A 249 -24.80 13.00 32.91
N LEU A 250 -25.89 12.48 32.36
CA LEU A 250 -27.17 12.36 33.05
C LEU A 250 -27.07 11.46 34.29
N SER A 251 -26.46 10.28 34.16
CA SER A 251 -26.25 9.37 35.28
C SER A 251 -25.41 10.01 36.38
N SER A 252 -24.35 10.73 36.02
CA SER A 252 -23.48 11.39 37.00
C SER A 252 -24.16 12.55 37.73
N ILE A 253 -25.13 13.22 37.11
CA ILE A 253 -25.97 14.24 37.76
C ILE A 253 -26.92 13.55 38.74
N LEU A 254 -27.58 12.47 38.32
CA LEU A 254 -28.52 11.71 39.15
C LEU A 254 -27.87 11.09 40.38
N THR A 255 -26.60 10.68 40.29
CA THR A 255 -25.84 10.12 41.43
C THR A 255 -25.12 11.18 42.27
N ASN A 256 -25.28 12.48 41.97
CA ASN A 256 -24.55 13.59 42.61
C ASN A 256 -23.01 13.47 42.56
N THR A 257 -22.45 12.71 41.61
CA THR A 257 -21.00 12.53 41.42
C THR A 257 -20.45 13.39 40.28
N PHE A 258 -21.22 14.37 39.80
CA PHE A 258 -20.86 15.16 38.63
C PHE A 258 -19.59 15.97 38.87
N THR A 259 -18.58 15.74 38.02
CA THR A 259 -17.35 16.51 37.98
C THR A 259 -16.86 16.58 36.54
N TRP A 260 -16.44 17.76 36.09
CA TRP A 260 -15.90 17.95 34.74
C TRP A 260 -14.73 17.00 34.43
N GLY A 261 -13.88 16.69 35.42
CA GLY A 261 -12.81 15.71 35.29
C GLY A 261 -13.29 14.28 35.01
N TYR A 262 -14.44 13.87 35.56
CA TYR A 262 -15.02 12.55 35.31
C TYR A 262 -15.50 12.41 33.87
N ILE A 263 -16.25 13.40 33.38
CA ILE A 263 -16.75 13.43 32.00
C ILE A 263 -15.60 13.51 31.00
N PHE A 264 -14.60 14.35 31.25
CA PHE A 264 -13.44 14.48 30.36
C PHE A 264 -12.63 13.18 30.28
N ARG A 265 -12.43 12.49 31.41
CA ARG A 265 -11.72 11.20 31.47
C ARG A 265 -12.41 10.12 30.65
N TRP A 266 -13.70 9.89 30.88
CA TRP A 266 -14.46 8.88 30.13
C TRP A 266 -14.71 9.29 28.69
N GLY A 267 -14.84 10.60 28.43
CA GLY A 267 -14.90 11.19 27.10
C GLY A 267 -13.66 10.87 26.27
N LEU A 268 -12.47 11.09 26.81
CA LEU A 268 -11.22 10.80 26.11
C LEU A 268 -11.06 9.30 25.80
N ILE A 269 -11.32 8.42 26.78
CA ILE A 269 -11.19 6.97 26.60
C ILE A 269 -12.14 6.47 25.52
N SER A 270 -13.42 6.84 25.63
CA SER A 270 -14.43 6.42 24.67
C SER A 270 -14.15 7.00 23.28
N PHE A 271 -13.61 8.22 23.18
CA PHE A 271 -13.19 8.80 21.91
C PHE A 271 -12.01 8.03 21.28
N ILE A 272 -11.01 7.63 22.07
CA ILE A 272 -9.90 6.79 21.59
C ILE A 272 -10.43 5.45 21.04
N ILE A 273 -11.38 4.82 21.74
CA ILE A 273 -12.01 3.57 21.28
C ILE A 273 -12.73 3.80 19.95
N VAL A 274 -13.49 4.89 19.83
CA VAL A 274 -14.16 5.27 18.58
C VAL A 274 -13.13 5.43 17.46
N LEU A 275 -12.03 6.14 17.69
CA LEU A 275 -10.96 6.29 16.69
C LEU A 275 -10.38 4.94 16.24
N LEU A 276 -10.12 4.02 17.18
CA LEU A 276 -9.58 2.70 16.88
C LEU A 276 -10.56 1.82 16.08
N ILE A 277 -11.86 1.89 16.39
CA ILE A 277 -12.89 1.15 15.66
C ILE A 277 -13.15 1.78 14.28
N SER A 278 -12.99 3.10 14.17
CA SER A 278 -13.17 3.86 12.93
C SER A 278 -11.98 3.81 11.99
N ILE A 279 -10.91 3.05 12.27
CA ILE A 279 -9.79 2.90 11.33
C ILE A 279 -10.31 2.37 9.98
N ASP A 280 -9.91 3.00 8.86
CA ASP A 280 -10.16 2.44 7.53
C ASP A 280 -9.36 1.16 7.32
N LEU A 281 -9.97 0.07 7.74
CA LEU A 281 -9.41 -1.26 7.68
C LEU A 281 -9.17 -1.69 6.23
N MET A 282 -10.06 -1.33 5.30
CA MET A 282 -9.90 -1.67 3.89
C MET A 282 -8.67 -0.96 3.31
N GLY A 283 -8.48 0.33 3.61
CA GLY A 283 -7.29 1.09 3.24
C GLY A 283 -6.01 0.65 3.92
N SER A 284 -6.12 0.03 5.10
CA SER A 284 -4.99 -0.53 5.86
C SER A 284 -4.59 -1.94 5.43
N THR A 285 -5.28 -2.54 4.45
CA THR A 285 -4.94 -3.86 3.90
C THR A 285 -4.61 -3.78 2.42
N PRO A 286 -3.64 -4.55 1.92
CA PRO A 286 -3.25 -4.49 0.51
C PRO A 286 -4.15 -5.34 -0.40
N VAL A 287 -5.22 -5.94 0.16
CA VAL A 287 -6.10 -6.90 -0.52
C VAL A 287 -7.51 -6.34 -0.79
N TYR A 288 -7.81 -5.14 -0.31
CA TYR A 288 -9.02 -4.37 -0.61
C TYR A 288 -8.64 -2.96 -1.06
N LYS A 289 -9.53 -2.32 -1.82
CA LYS A 289 -9.46 -0.87 -2.05
C LYS A 289 -10.09 -0.17 -0.84
N SER A 290 -9.49 0.92 -0.38
CA SER A 290 -10.02 1.75 0.70
C SER A 290 -11.51 2.08 0.53
N GLY A 291 -12.24 2.04 1.64
CA GLY A 291 -13.66 2.40 1.69
C GLY A 291 -13.90 3.90 1.53
N LEU A 292 -12.89 4.73 1.74
CA LEU A 292 -13.02 6.19 1.79
C LEU A 292 -12.98 6.86 0.41
N HIS A 293 -12.69 6.11 -0.66
CA HIS A 293 -12.56 6.65 -2.01
C HIS A 293 -13.63 6.09 -2.95
N GLU A 294 -14.27 6.97 -3.72
CA GLU A 294 -15.27 6.60 -4.73
C GLU A 294 -14.70 5.68 -5.83
N ASP A 295 -13.37 5.72 -6.05
CA ASP A 295 -12.64 4.81 -6.94
C ASP A 295 -12.94 3.33 -6.71
N ARG A 296 -13.31 2.95 -5.49
CA ARG A 296 -13.63 1.56 -5.14
C ARG A 296 -14.81 0.99 -5.93
N PHE A 297 -15.64 1.86 -6.51
CA PHE A 297 -16.76 1.47 -7.34
C PHE A 297 -16.40 1.31 -8.83
N LEU A 298 -15.17 1.69 -9.21
CA LEU A 298 -14.69 1.49 -10.56
C LEU A 298 -14.47 0.00 -10.84
N LYS A 299 -14.85 -0.44 -12.03
CA LYS A 299 -14.53 -1.78 -12.54
C LYS A 299 -13.48 -1.66 -13.62
N VAL A 300 -12.51 -2.58 -13.63
CA VAL A 300 -11.61 -2.70 -14.77
C VAL A 300 -12.33 -3.48 -15.86
N VAL A 301 -12.40 -2.94 -17.06
CA VAL A 301 -13.00 -3.58 -18.22
C VAL A 301 -11.91 -3.86 -19.25
N LEU A 302 -11.95 -5.06 -19.84
CA LEU A 302 -11.08 -5.48 -20.93
C LEU A 302 -11.83 -5.35 -22.25
N ASP A 303 -11.23 -4.64 -23.20
CA ASP A 303 -11.63 -4.60 -24.59
C ASP A 303 -10.94 -5.74 -25.35
N GLU A 304 -11.71 -6.77 -25.69
CA GLU A 304 -11.24 -7.95 -26.42
C GLU A 304 -10.72 -7.61 -27.83
N LYS A 305 -11.26 -6.56 -28.48
CA LYS A 305 -10.85 -6.17 -29.84
C LYS A 305 -9.45 -5.56 -29.85
N ARG A 306 -9.12 -4.81 -28.79
CA ARG A 306 -7.80 -4.18 -28.62
C ARG A 306 -6.78 -5.13 -27.99
N CYS A 307 -7.22 -6.17 -27.28
CA CYS A 307 -6.33 -7.10 -26.62
C CYS A 307 -5.52 -7.91 -27.64
N LYS A 308 -4.20 -8.02 -27.40
CA LYS A 308 -3.28 -8.87 -28.18
C LYS A 308 -2.56 -9.91 -27.33
N GLY A 309 -3.05 -10.17 -26.11
CA GLY A 309 -2.52 -11.25 -25.27
C GLY A 309 -1.08 -11.06 -24.79
N ALA A 310 -0.57 -9.82 -24.73
CA ALA A 310 0.82 -9.57 -24.33
C ALA A 310 1.15 -9.89 -22.86
N GLY A 311 0.13 -10.11 -22.01
CA GLY A 311 0.30 -10.64 -20.66
C GLY A 311 0.88 -9.69 -19.60
N PHE A 312 1.08 -8.40 -19.90
CA PHE A 312 1.49 -7.42 -18.90
C PHE A 312 0.51 -7.33 -17.72
N CYS A 313 -0.80 -7.39 -17.98
CA CYS A 313 -1.84 -7.42 -16.94
C CYS A 313 -1.65 -8.60 -15.97
N GLU A 314 -1.31 -9.77 -16.49
CA GLU A 314 -1.02 -10.98 -15.73
C GLU A 314 0.26 -10.84 -14.90
N GLN A 315 1.30 -10.19 -15.45
CA GLN A 315 2.56 -9.97 -14.77
C GLN A 315 2.47 -8.98 -13.61
N VAL A 316 1.60 -7.97 -13.68
CA VAL A 316 1.56 -6.88 -12.69
C VAL A 316 0.39 -6.95 -11.73
N CYS A 317 -0.61 -7.80 -11.98
CA CYS A 317 -1.76 -7.92 -11.10
C CYS A 317 -1.39 -8.56 -9.74
N PRO A 318 -1.46 -7.80 -8.63
CA PRO A 318 -1.11 -8.31 -7.29
C PRO A 318 -2.13 -9.31 -6.72
N ARG A 319 -3.28 -9.48 -7.38
CA ARG A 319 -4.36 -10.36 -6.95
C ARG A 319 -4.55 -11.55 -7.88
N ASN A 320 -3.67 -11.75 -8.87
CA ASN A 320 -3.80 -12.80 -9.88
C ASN A 320 -5.23 -12.85 -10.48
N CYS A 321 -5.73 -11.71 -10.95
CA CYS A 321 -7.08 -11.61 -11.54
C CYS A 321 -7.13 -12.08 -12.99
N TYR A 322 -5.98 -12.14 -13.67
CA TYR A 322 -5.90 -12.39 -15.11
C TYR A 322 -5.32 -13.76 -15.43
N GLU A 323 -5.78 -14.33 -16.54
CA GLU A 323 -5.19 -15.46 -17.24
C GLU A 323 -5.01 -15.05 -18.70
N VAL A 324 -3.97 -15.56 -19.38
CA VAL A 324 -3.66 -15.16 -20.76
C VAL A 324 -3.60 -16.40 -21.62
N ASP A 325 -4.53 -16.49 -22.56
CA ASP A 325 -4.51 -17.50 -23.59
C ASP A 325 -3.52 -17.08 -24.67
N ARG A 326 -2.41 -17.82 -24.76
CA ARG A 326 -1.34 -17.56 -25.72
C ARG A 326 -1.69 -18.01 -27.14
N ASN A 327 -2.62 -18.93 -27.30
CA ASN A 327 -3.04 -19.42 -28.60
C ASN A 327 -4.03 -18.45 -29.24
N ARG A 328 -4.98 -17.95 -28.44
CA ARG A 328 -5.97 -16.96 -28.88
C ARG A 328 -5.48 -15.52 -28.82
N HIS A 329 -4.28 -15.29 -28.28
CA HIS A 329 -3.71 -13.97 -28.05
C HIS A 329 -4.67 -13.02 -27.32
N ILE A 330 -5.33 -13.52 -26.27
CA ILE A 330 -6.31 -12.75 -25.49
C ILE A 330 -6.13 -12.98 -23.99
N ALA A 331 -6.32 -11.93 -23.21
CA ALA A 331 -6.39 -12.04 -21.75
C ALA A 331 -7.84 -12.26 -21.31
N THR A 332 -8.03 -12.95 -20.20
CA THR A 332 -9.32 -13.06 -19.50
C THR A 332 -9.13 -12.60 -18.05
N MET A 333 -10.22 -12.23 -17.38
CA MET A 333 -10.18 -11.74 -16.00
C MET A 333 -11.09 -12.57 -15.07
N PRO A 334 -10.83 -13.88 -14.89
CA PRO A 334 -11.69 -14.74 -14.07
C PRO A 334 -11.76 -14.28 -12.59
N GLY A 335 -10.71 -13.63 -12.08
CA GLY A 335 -10.66 -13.13 -10.70
C GLY A 335 -11.14 -11.69 -10.53
N ALA A 336 -12.12 -11.24 -11.32
CA ALA A 336 -12.57 -9.84 -11.31
C ALA A 336 -13.11 -9.36 -9.95
N ASP A 337 -13.72 -10.26 -9.18
CA ASP A 337 -14.22 -10.07 -7.82
C ASP A 337 -13.12 -9.71 -6.81
N ARG A 338 -11.89 -10.18 -7.03
CA ARG A 338 -10.73 -9.91 -6.17
C ARG A 338 -9.94 -8.67 -6.57
N CYS A 339 -10.36 -7.97 -7.63
CA CYS A 339 -9.68 -6.78 -8.11
C CYS A 339 -9.70 -5.68 -7.04
N VAL A 340 -8.54 -5.05 -6.82
CA VAL A 340 -8.36 -3.94 -5.87
C VAL A 340 -8.26 -2.58 -6.57
N GLN A 341 -8.66 -2.50 -7.84
CA GLN A 341 -8.71 -1.25 -8.61
C GLN A 341 -7.41 -0.44 -8.52
N CYS A 342 -6.27 -1.12 -8.59
CA CYS A 342 -4.94 -0.50 -8.51
C CYS A 342 -4.47 0.14 -9.83
N GLY A 343 -5.13 -0.16 -10.95
CA GLY A 343 -4.80 0.41 -12.27
C GLY A 343 -3.50 -0.08 -12.90
N ALA A 344 -2.69 -0.91 -12.23
CA ALA A 344 -1.40 -1.39 -12.78
C ALA A 344 -1.56 -2.05 -14.15
N CYS A 345 -2.59 -2.90 -14.33
CA CYS A 345 -2.86 -3.56 -15.61
C CYS A 345 -3.19 -2.57 -16.75
N ILE A 346 -3.82 -1.44 -16.43
CA ILE A 346 -4.17 -0.38 -17.37
C ILE A 346 -2.91 0.39 -17.75
N VAL A 347 -2.14 0.83 -16.76
CA VAL A 347 -0.88 1.57 -16.95
C VAL A 347 0.10 0.79 -17.83
N GLN A 348 0.21 -0.53 -17.62
CA GLN A 348 1.17 -1.38 -18.34
C GLN A 348 0.69 -1.96 -19.66
N CYS A 349 -0.58 -1.82 -20.04
CA CYS A 349 -1.07 -2.40 -21.30
C CYS A 349 -0.58 -1.57 -22.49
N PRO A 350 0.24 -2.12 -23.41
CA PRO A 350 0.75 -1.34 -24.55
C PRO A 350 -0.31 -1.12 -25.65
N PHE A 351 -1.44 -1.83 -25.59
CA PHE A 351 -2.53 -1.77 -26.59
C PHE A 351 -3.75 -1.02 -26.08
N ASP A 352 -3.67 -0.45 -24.87
CA ASP A 352 -4.77 0.32 -24.27
C ASP A 352 -6.09 -0.45 -24.20
N ALA A 353 -5.99 -1.77 -24.04
CA ALA A 353 -7.12 -2.69 -24.02
C ALA A 353 -7.86 -2.72 -22.67
N LEU A 354 -7.37 -2.02 -21.65
CA LEU A 354 -7.93 -2.05 -20.30
C LEU A 354 -8.24 -0.63 -19.83
N TYR A 355 -9.43 -0.40 -19.28
CA TYR A 355 -9.85 0.92 -18.77
C TYR A 355 -10.73 0.77 -17.52
N PHE A 356 -10.98 1.88 -16.82
CA PHE A 356 -11.94 1.88 -15.71
C PHE A 356 -13.33 2.30 -16.20
N LYS A 357 -14.36 1.65 -15.66
CA LYS A 357 -15.77 2.00 -15.88
C LYS A 357 -16.45 2.29 -14.55
N SER A 358 -17.16 3.42 -14.45
CA SER A 358 -17.90 3.83 -13.25
C SER A 358 -19.26 3.11 -13.16
N PRO A 359 -19.92 3.12 -11.99
CA PRO A 359 -21.29 2.61 -11.86
C PRO A 359 -22.33 3.37 -12.69
N LYS A 360 -22.00 4.57 -13.16
CA LYS A 360 -22.84 5.39 -14.04
C LYS A 360 -22.50 5.20 -15.52
N ASP A 361 -21.79 4.11 -15.83
CA ASP A 361 -21.30 3.76 -17.17
C ASP A 361 -20.29 4.76 -17.79
N GLU A 362 -19.75 5.69 -17.01
CA GLU A 362 -18.69 6.59 -17.46
C GLU A 362 -17.36 5.84 -17.60
N ILE A 363 -16.58 6.17 -18.64
CA ILE A 363 -15.29 5.54 -18.93
C ILE A 363 -14.16 6.48 -18.51
N ILE A 364 -13.18 5.94 -17.77
CA ILE A 364 -11.90 6.60 -17.51
C ILE A 364 -10.84 5.90 -18.37
N PRO A 365 -10.33 6.58 -19.40
CA PRO A 365 -9.48 5.94 -20.39
C PRO A 365 -8.01 5.79 -19.88
N PRO A 366 -7.20 4.94 -20.53
CA PRO A 366 -5.85 4.60 -20.07
C PRO A 366 -4.92 5.80 -19.93
N GLU A 367 -4.99 6.77 -20.85
CA GLU A 367 -4.19 7.98 -20.87
C GLU A 367 -4.43 8.85 -19.62
N THR A 368 -5.69 8.96 -19.17
CA THR A 368 -6.04 9.67 -17.94
C THR A 368 -5.42 8.98 -16.73
N ILE A 369 -5.46 7.64 -16.70
CA ILE A 369 -4.89 6.85 -15.62
C ILE A 369 -3.36 6.95 -15.63
N ARG A 370 -2.71 6.99 -16.80
CA ARG A 370 -1.26 7.19 -16.90
C ARG A 370 -0.84 8.59 -16.50
N ARG A 371 -1.59 9.62 -16.87
CA ARG A 371 -1.27 11.02 -16.57
C ARG A 371 -1.45 11.35 -15.10
N PHE A 372 -2.62 11.02 -14.55
CA PHE A 372 -2.98 11.41 -13.19
C PHE A 372 -2.62 10.35 -12.16
N LYS A 373 -2.31 9.11 -12.58
CA LYS A 373 -2.08 7.96 -11.70
C LYS A 373 -3.25 7.78 -10.72
N LEU A 374 -3.07 6.92 -9.72
CA LEU A 374 -4.01 6.83 -8.60
C LEU A 374 -3.77 7.94 -7.56
N ASN A 375 -3.35 9.15 -7.98
CA ASN A 375 -3.10 10.23 -7.02
C ASN A 375 -4.34 10.43 -6.14
N LEU A 376 -4.18 10.13 -4.85
CA LEU A 376 -5.25 10.17 -3.84
C LEU A 376 -5.64 11.60 -3.46
N ILE A 377 -4.97 12.61 -4.04
CA ILE A 377 -5.00 14.01 -3.59
C ILE A 377 -5.49 14.97 -4.72
N GLY A 378 -5.89 14.47 -5.90
CA GLY A 378 -6.31 15.31 -7.04
C GLY A 378 -7.70 14.98 -7.59
N LYS A 379 -8.44 16.00 -8.07
CA LYS A 379 -9.71 15.80 -8.81
C LYS A 379 -9.44 15.10 -10.14
N ARG A 380 -10.12 13.97 -10.39
CA ARG A 380 -9.89 13.07 -11.54
C ARG A 380 -10.94 13.11 -12.64
N LEU A 381 -12.07 13.77 -12.42
CA LEU A 381 -13.18 13.79 -13.37
C LEU A 381 -13.06 15.00 -14.28
N VAL A 382 -12.45 14.81 -15.45
CA VAL A 382 -12.71 15.68 -16.60
C VAL A 382 -13.94 15.09 -17.27
N LYS A 383 -15.04 15.85 -17.35
CA LYS A 383 -16.18 15.45 -18.18
C LYS A 383 -15.66 15.26 -19.60
N VAL A 384 -15.89 14.09 -20.18
CA VAL A 384 -15.69 13.91 -21.61
C VAL A 384 -16.76 14.77 -22.28
N GLU A 385 -16.39 15.93 -22.81
CA GLU A 385 -17.26 16.67 -23.71
C GLU A 385 -17.48 15.77 -24.94
N GLY A 386 -18.75 15.43 -25.18
CA GLY A 386 -19.15 14.56 -26.27
C GLY A 386 -18.68 15.15 -27.60
N LYS A 387 -18.13 14.28 -28.45
CA LYS A 387 -18.15 14.49 -29.90
C LYS A 387 -19.44 13.94 -30.45
#